data_AF-A0A3N5GWH2-F1
#
_entry.id   AF-A0A3N5GWH2-F1
#
_cell.length_a   1.000
_cell.length_b   1.000
_cell.length_c   1.000
_cell.angle_alpha   90.00
_cell.angle_beta   90.00
_cell.angle_gamma   90.00
#
_symmetry.space_group_name_H-M   'P 1'
#
loop_
_entity.id
_entity.type
_entity.pdbx_description
1 polymer ?
#
loop_
_entity_poly.entity_id
_entity_poly.type
_entity_poly.pdbx_seq_one_letter_code
_entity_poly.pdbx_strand_id
1 'polypeptide(L)' 'MLVRILKALTGNIDGFDVGNLKVGTVYDLPTSLASLLIVEEYALSEMRGSTGESRDRGKRERSSNGHD' A
#
# COMPACT_ATOMS: atom_id res chain seq x y z
N MET A 1 -10.33 -6.60 4.28
CA MET A 1 -8.98 -6.11 4.61
C MET A 1 -8.31 -5.72 3.30
N LEU A 2 -7.79 -4.50 3.22
CA LEU A 2 -7.14 -4.01 2.01
C LEU A 2 -5.71 -4.57 1.92
N VAL A 3 -5.42 -5.31 0.86
CA VAL A 3 -4.08 -5.84 0.58
C VAL A 3 -3.67 -5.54 -0.86
N ARG A 4 -2.40 -5.22 -1.06
CA ARG A 4 -1.80 -5.06 -2.39
C ARG A 4 -1.14 -6.35 -2.82
N ILE A 5 -1.47 -6.82 -4.02
CA ILE A 5 -0.89 -8.04 -4.59
C ILE A 5 0.51 -7.74 -5.10
N LEU A 6 1.50 -8.50 -4.63
CA LEU A 6 2.91 -8.34 -5.01
C LEU A 6 3.35 -9.35 -6.07
N LYS A 7 2.72 -10.52 -6.11
CA LYS A 7 3.06 -11.62 -7.02
C LYS A 7 1.82 -12.16 -7.72
N ALA A 8 2.00 -12.69 -8.92
CA ALA A 8 0.91 -13.32 -9.66
C ALA A 8 0.46 -14.58 -8.91
N LEU A 9 -0.84 -14.67 -8.66
CA LEU A 9 -1.48 -15.82 -8.04
C LEU A 9 -2.18 -16.63 -9.12
N THR A 10 -2.22 -17.94 -8.95
CA THR A 10 -2.96 -18.84 -9.86
C THR A 10 -3.72 -19.87 -9.05
N GLY A 11 -4.90 -20.24 -9.54
CA GLY A 11 -5.77 -21.22 -8.89
C GLY A 11 -6.78 -20.60 -7.93
N ASN A 12 -7.27 -21.45 -7.02
CA ASN A 12 -8.36 -21.14 -6.12
C ASN A 12 -7.93 -21.43 -4.68
N ILE A 13 -8.11 -20.45 -3.79
CA ILE A 13 -7.79 -20.57 -2.36
C ILE A 13 -9.08 -20.40 -1.59
N ASP A 14 -9.47 -21.41 -0.82
CA ASP A 14 -10.66 -21.36 0.05
C ASP A 14 -11.96 -21.00 -0.71
N GLY A 15 -12.10 -21.47 -1.96
CA GLY A 15 -13.23 -21.11 -2.83
C GLY A 15 -13.08 -19.78 -3.57
N PHE A 16 -12.06 -18.97 -3.24
CA PHE A 16 -11.79 -17.69 -3.86
C PHE A 16 -10.85 -17.83 -5.06
N ASP A 17 -11.28 -17.37 -6.23
CA ASP A 17 -10.45 -17.37 -7.43
C ASP A 17 -9.40 -16.25 -7.36
N VAL A 18 -8.18 -16.61 -6.97
CA VAL A 18 -7.06 -15.68 -6.88
C VAL A 18 -6.38 -15.47 -8.23
N GLY A 19 -6.68 -16.29 -9.24
CA GLY A 19 -6.14 -16.19 -10.59
C GLY A 19 -6.48 -14.89 -11.32
N ASN A 20 -7.58 -14.24 -10.94
CA ASN A 20 -7.98 -12.95 -11.50
C ASN A 20 -7.35 -11.72 -10.80
N LEU A 21 -6.56 -11.92 -9.75
CA LEU A 21 -5.96 -10.82 -8.99
C LEU A 21 -4.73 -10.27 -9.71
N LYS A 22 -4.74 -8.95 -9.99
CA LYS A 22 -3.65 -8.27 -10.69
C LYS A 22 -2.57 -7.79 -9.73
N VAL A 23 -1.32 -8.06 -10.09
CA VAL A 23 -0.14 -7.54 -9.38
C VAL A 23 -0.14 -6.02 -9.38
N GLY A 24 0.21 -5.43 -8.24
CA GLY A 24 0.22 -3.99 -7.98
C GLY A 24 -1.16 -3.40 -7.67
N THR A 25 -2.23 -4.19 -7.76
CA THR A 25 -3.59 -3.75 -7.47
C THR A 25 -3.96 -4.07 -6.02
N VAL A 26 -4.77 -3.20 -5.41
CA VAL A 26 -5.29 -3.36 -4.06
C VAL A 26 -6.67 -3.98 -4.12
N TYR A 27 -6.89 -5.02 -3.34
CA TYR A 27 -8.17 -5.70 -3.22
C TYR A 27 -8.63 -5.71 -1.77
N ASP A 28 -9.94 -5.63 -1.56
CA ASP A 28 -10.54 -5.91 -0.27
C ASP A 28 -10.82 -7.41 -0.16
N LEU A 29 -10.01 -8.11 0.62
CA LEU A 29 -10.10 -9.55 0.82
C LEU A 29 -10.51 -9.88 2.27
N PRO A 30 -11.16 -11.02 2.52
CA PRO A 30 -11.44 -11.47 3.87
C PRO A 30 -10.15 -11.66 4.66
N THR A 31 -10.17 -11.35 5.96
CA THR A 31 -8.97 -11.33 6.82
C THR A 31 -8.20 -12.65 6.77
N SER A 32 -8.88 -13.80 6.79
CA SER A 32 -8.24 -15.12 6.71
C SER A 32 -7.41 -15.29 5.43
N LEU A 33 -7.96 -14.90 4.27
CA LEU A 33 -7.28 -14.97 2.98
C LEU A 33 -6.16 -13.93 2.89
N ALA A 34 -6.42 -12.70 3.33
CA ALA A 34 -5.42 -11.64 3.37
C ALA A 34 -4.21 -12.03 4.22
N SER A 35 -4.43 -12.57 5.41
CA SER A 35 -3.37 -13.06 6.30
C SER A 35 -2.56 -14.18 5.65
N LEU A 36 -3.22 -15.15 5.00
CA LEU A 36 -2.52 -16.21 4.28
C LEU A 36 -1.63 -15.65 3.17
N LEU A 37 -2.16 -14.75 2.32
CA LEU A 37 -1.41 -14.15 1.23
C LEU A 37 -0.24 -13.27 1.72
N ILE A 38 -0.35 -12.68 2.91
CA ILE A 38 0.74 -11.91 3.54
C ILE A 38 1.83 -12.85 4.08
N VAL A 39 1.44 -13.91 4.81
CA VAL A 39 2.38 -14.89 5.38
C VAL A 39 3.18 -15.58 4.28
N GLU A 40 2.52 -15.89 3.17
CA GLU A 40 3.12 -16.53 1.99
C GLU A 40 3.82 -15.53 1.05
N GLU A 41 3.97 -14.27 1.45
CA GLU A 41 4.66 -13.21 0.70
C GLU A 41 4.10 -12.94 -0.71
N TYR A 42 2.80 -13.19 -0.92
CA TYR A 42 2.07 -12.85 -2.15
C TYR A 42 1.42 -11.47 -2.10
N ALA A 43 1.10 -10.95 -0.91
CA ALA A 43 0.44 -9.66 -0.73
C ALA A 43 1.00 -8.87 0.46
N LEU A 44 0.75 -7.56 0.47
CA LEU A 44 1.12 -6.67 1.57
C LEU A 44 -0.13 -5.96 2.11
N SER A 45 -0.25 -5.88 3.44
CA SER A 45 -1.33 -5.13 4.09
C SER A 45 -1.23 -3.65 3.76
N GLU A 46 -2.21 -3.12 3.01
CA GLU A 46 -2.29 -1.69 2.73
C GLU A 46 -3.07 -1.03 3.88
N MET A 47 -2.38 -0.79 5.01
CA MET A 47 -2.95 0.02 6.09
C MET A 47 -3.14 1.45 5.58
N ARG A 48 -4.40 1.89 5.48
CA ARG A 48 -4.76 3.31 5.26
C ARG A 48 -4.21 4.15 6.42
N GLY A 49 -2.98 4.65 6.26
CA GLY A 49 -2.26 5.47 7.23
C GLY A 49 -0.88 4.87 7.49
N SER A 50 0.17 5.27 6.77
CA SER A 50 0.98 6.44 7.15
C SER A 50 1.94 6.86 6.03
N THR A 51 1.42 7.21 4.85
CA THR A 51 2.23 7.87 3.79
C THR A 51 1.53 9.13 3.31
N GLY A 52 1.09 9.92 4.30
CA GLY A 52 0.39 11.17 4.09
C GLY A 52 0.68 12.18 5.20
N GLU A 53 1.88 12.17 5.79
CA GLU A 53 2.36 13.32 6.56
C GLU A 53 3.47 14.06 5.81
N SER A 54 3.00 15.13 5.17
CA SER A 54 3.74 16.20 4.52
C SER A 54 5.04 16.59 5.24
N ARG A 55 6.19 16.30 4.60
CA ARG A 55 7.40 17.13 4.73
C ARG A 55 7.38 18.33 3.76
N ASP A 56 6.19 18.76 3.36
CA ASP A 56 5.97 20.06 2.71
C ASP A 56 5.59 21.10 3.77
N ARG A 57 6.61 21.60 4.47
CA ARG A 57 6.55 22.96 5.02
C ARG A 57 7.76 23.69 4.50
N GLY A 58 7.59 24.23 3.29
CA GLY A 58 8.38 25.35 2.85
C GLY A 58 8.27 26.49 3.86
N LYS A 59 9.43 26.90 4.39
CA LYS A 59 9.73 28.32 4.54
C LYS A 59 11.12 28.56 3.96
N ARG A 60 11.13 28.87 2.66
CA ARG A 60 12.10 29.81 2.10
C ARG A 60 11.90 31.12 2.86
N GLU A 61 12.67 31.34 3.91
CA GLU A 61 12.79 32.69 4.46
C GLU A 61 13.81 33.45 3.61
N ARG A 62 13.29 34.54 3.03
CA ARG A 62 13.95 35.46 2.14
C ARG A 62 15.23 36.01 2.77
N SER A 63 16.28 36.04 1.97
CA SER A 63 17.29 37.08 2.07
C SER A 63 16.63 38.46 2.18
N SER A 64 16.96 39.20 3.23
CA SER A 64 16.88 40.66 3.23
C SER A 64 18.24 41.18 3.65
N ASN A 65 19.03 41.48 2.62
CA ASN A 65 20.18 42.37 2.65
C ASN A 65 19.68 43.81 2.86
N GLY A 66 20.14 44.47 3.92
CA GLY A 66 20.10 45.93 4.02
C GLY A 66 19.80 46.46 5.42
N HIS A 67 20.75 47.17 6.02
CA HIS A 67 20.55 48.54 6.51
C HIS A 67 21.89 49.19 6.90
N ASP A 68 22.14 50.35 6.28
CA ASP A 68 23.06 51.47 6.60
C ASP A 68 24.53 51.20 6.90
#